data_AF-A0A527CT05-F1
#
_entry.id   AF-A0A527CT05-F1
#
_cell.length_a   1.000
_cell.length_b   1.000
_cell.length_c   1.000
_cell.angle_alpha   90.00
_cell.angle_beta   90.00
_cell.angle_gamma   90.00
#
_symmetry.space_group_name_H-M   'P 1'
#
loop_
_entity.id
_entity.type
_entity.pdbx_description
1 polymer ?
#
loop_
_entity_poly.entity_id
_entity_poly.type
_entity_poly.pdbx_seq_one_letter_code
_entity_poly.pdbx_strand_id
1 'polypeptide(L)'
;RIGQPLFARTTRSVSLTEAGQALVATAEPALQDIAERMERIRGIKGRPAGLLRINVSHVAVPMAVTPVVTAMAERYPDVTVEIF
;
A
#
# COMPACT_ATOMS: atom_id res chain seq x y z
N ARG A 1 15.46 -20.95 13.07
CA ARG A 1 16.84 -20.45 12.84
C ARG A 1 17.21 -20.83 11.41
N ILE A 2 17.68 -19.88 10.58
CA ILE A 2 17.92 -20.11 9.13
C ILE A 2 19.31 -20.71 8.83
N GLY A 3 20.16 -20.93 9.84
CA GLY A 3 21.44 -21.65 9.66
C GLY A 3 22.52 -20.91 8.87
N GLN A 4 22.18 -19.80 8.19
CA GLN A 4 23.08 -18.98 7.39
C GLN A 4 22.95 -17.50 7.75
N PRO A 5 24.07 -16.73 7.82
CA PRO A 5 24.02 -15.30 8.05
C PRO A 5 23.30 -14.61 6.89
N LEU A 6 22.32 -13.75 7.19
CA LEU A 6 21.57 -13.00 6.19
C LEU A 6 22.14 -11.60 5.97
N PHE A 7 22.77 -11.04 7.00
CA PHE A 7 23.39 -9.74 6.98
C PHE A 7 24.91 -9.87 7.12
N ALA A 8 25.65 -9.23 6.21
CA ALA A 8 27.06 -8.95 6.40
C ALA A 8 27.17 -7.56 7.07
N ARG A 9 27.73 -7.50 8.28
CA ARG A 9 27.92 -6.24 9.01
C ARG A 9 29.39 -5.96 9.21
N THR A 10 29.77 -4.71 8.99
CA THR A 10 31.03 -4.09 9.46
C THR A 10 30.69 -2.99 10.47
N THR A 11 31.70 -2.36 11.08
CA THR A 11 31.47 -1.23 12.01
C THR A 11 30.91 0.02 11.35
N ARG A 12 30.94 0.10 10.01
CA ARG A 12 30.49 1.28 9.24
C ARG A 12 29.38 0.96 8.23
N SER A 13 29.07 -0.31 7.98
CA SER A 13 28.07 -0.69 6.97
C SER A 13 27.36 -2.00 7.30
N VAL A 14 26.16 -2.13 6.77
CA VAL A 14 25.36 -3.35 6.80
C VAL A 14 24.90 -3.63 5.37
N SER A 15 25.14 -4.83 4.89
CA SER A 15 24.67 -5.31 3.58
C SER A 15 24.00 -6.67 3.72
N LEU A 16 23.21 -7.04 2.72
CA LEU A 16 22.68 -8.38 2.61
C LEU A 16 23.78 -9.31 2.09
N THR A 17 23.84 -10.51 2.67
CA THR A 17 24.56 -11.63 2.08
C THR A 17 23.77 -12.17 0.88
N GLU A 18 24.37 -13.07 0.10
CA GLU A 18 23.69 -13.79 -0.98
C GLU A 18 22.43 -14.53 -0.47
N ALA A 19 22.51 -15.21 0.68
CA ALA A 19 21.35 -15.84 1.31
C ALA A 19 20.29 -14.82 1.75
N GLY A 20 20.72 -13.64 2.21
CA GLY A 20 19.83 -12.52 2.52
C GLY A 20 19.11 -11.98 1.29
N GLN A 21 19.81 -11.83 0.17
CA GLN A 21 19.23 -11.38 -1.10
C GLN A 21 18.22 -12.40 -1.65
N ALA A 22 18.57 -13.68 -1.65
CA ALA A 22 17.68 -14.75 -2.10
C ALA A 22 16.40 -14.83 -1.25
N LEU A 23 16.53 -14.63 0.07
CA LEU A 23 15.38 -14.58 0.96
C LEU A 23 14.48 -13.36 0.65
N VAL A 24 15.06 -12.17 0.50
CA VAL A 24 14.28 -10.95 0.19
C VAL A 24 13.57 -11.11 -1.15
N ALA A 25 14.26 -11.56 -2.19
CA ALA A 25 13.69 -11.75 -3.52
C ALA A 25 12.48 -12.71 -3.52
N THR A 26 12.44 -13.67 -2.60
CA THR A 26 11.33 -14.62 -2.48
C THR A 26 10.23 -14.12 -1.51
N ALA A 27 10.63 -13.48 -0.41
CA ALA A 27 9.70 -13.06 0.64
C ALA A 27 8.96 -11.77 0.29
N GLU A 28 9.60 -10.84 -0.42
CA GLU A 28 9.02 -9.54 -0.75
C GLU A 28 7.73 -9.69 -1.60
N PRO A 29 7.70 -10.46 -2.71
CA PRO A 29 6.47 -10.67 -3.47
C PRO A 29 5.38 -11.40 -2.65
N ALA A 30 5.77 -12.36 -1.80
CA ALA A 30 4.82 -13.10 -0.98
C ALA A 30 4.15 -12.22 0.08
N LEU A 31 4.92 -11.31 0.69
CA LEU A 31 4.40 -10.33 1.65
C LEU A 31 3.49 -9.31 0.96
N GLN A 32 3.83 -8.88 -0.26
CA GLN A 32 2.96 -8.03 -1.08
C GLN A 32 1.64 -8.73 -1.41
N ASP A 33 1.66 -9.97 -1.89
CA ASP A 33 0.44 -10.74 -2.19
C ASP A 33 -0.45 -10.92 -0.94
N ILE A 34 0.15 -11.19 0.22
CA ILE A 34 -0.60 -11.25 1.50
C ILE A 34 -1.24 -9.91 1.82
N ALA A 35 -0.51 -8.80 1.69
CA ALA A 35 -1.04 -7.47 1.95
C ALA A 35 -2.20 -7.14 0.99
N GLU A 36 -2.04 -7.40 -0.30
CA GLU A 36 -3.10 -7.18 -1.30
C GLU A 36 -4.34 -8.04 -1.03
N ARG A 37 -4.17 -9.30 -0.66
CA ARG A 37 -5.28 -10.19 -0.30
C ARG A 37 -5.99 -9.72 0.96
N MET A 38 -5.24 -9.24 1.95
CA MET A 38 -5.81 -8.65 3.16
C MET A 38 -6.64 -7.41 2.82
N GLU A 39 -6.15 -6.53 1.95
CA GLU A 39 -6.93 -5.37 1.47
C GLU A 39 -8.18 -5.78 0.69
N ARG A 40 -8.07 -6.81 -0.17
CA ARG A 40 -9.24 -7.38 -0.86
C ARG A 40 -10.27 -7.91 0.14
N ILE A 41 -9.85 -8.61 1.19
CA ILE A 41 -10.73 -9.14 2.25
C ILE A 41 -11.35 -8.00 3.08
N ARG A 42 -10.60 -6.93 3.38
CA ARG A 42 -11.18 -5.72 3.98
C ARG A 42 -12.25 -5.12 3.07
N GLY A 43 -12.03 -5.11 1.76
CA GLY A 43 -13.03 -4.73 0.75
C GLY A 43 -14.28 -5.62 0.74
N ILE A 44 -14.17 -6.91 1.08
CA ILE A 44 -15.30 -7.86 1.15
C ILE A 44 -16.29 -7.53 2.28
N LYS A 45 -15.85 -6.86 3.37
CA LYS A 45 -16.78 -6.35 4.40
C LYS A 45 -17.65 -5.17 3.93
N GLY A 46 -17.48 -4.71 2.69
CA GLY A 46 -18.45 -3.88 1.98
C GLY A 46 -18.51 -2.40 2.41
N ARG A 47 -17.62 -1.95 3.31
CA ARG A 47 -17.50 -0.55 3.69
C ARG A 47 -16.05 -0.10 3.48
N PRO A 48 -15.71 0.50 2.33
CA PRO A 48 -14.43 1.20 2.20
C PRO A 48 -14.33 2.26 3.29
N ALA A 49 -13.15 2.36 3.89
CA ALA A 49 -12.85 3.26 5.00
C ALA A 49 -11.37 3.66 4.94
N GLY A 50 -11.03 4.84 5.46
CA GLY A 50 -9.65 5.35 5.50
C GLY A 50 -9.37 6.46 4.47
N LEU A 51 -8.09 6.76 4.26
CA LEU A 51 -7.66 7.90 3.45
C LEU A 51 -7.44 7.51 1.98
N LEU A 52 -8.20 8.12 1.07
CA LEU A 52 -8.04 8.02 -0.38
C LEU A 52 -7.35 9.28 -0.91
N ARG A 53 -6.17 9.12 -1.49
CA ARG A 53 -5.43 10.21 -2.16
C ARG A 53 -5.64 10.16 -3.66
N ILE A 54 -6.10 11.25 -4.24
CA ILE A 54 -6.37 11.36 -5.68
C ILE A 54 -5.51 12.48 -6.25
N ASN A 55 -4.64 12.15 -7.20
CA ASN A 55 -3.91 13.14 -8.00
C ASN A 55 -4.71 13.43 -9.27
N VAL A 56 -5.12 14.68 -9.48
CA VAL A 56 -5.94 15.08 -10.63
C VAL A 56 -5.57 16.49 -11.09
N SER A 57 -5.76 16.75 -12.39
CA SER A 57 -5.63 18.12 -12.88
C SER A 57 -6.66 19.03 -12.19
N HIS A 58 -6.19 20.18 -11.70
CA HIS A 58 -7.03 21.17 -11.01
C HIS A 58 -8.26 21.60 -11.84
N VAL A 59 -8.14 21.56 -13.18
CA VAL A 59 -9.24 21.86 -14.11
C VAL A 59 -10.32 20.77 -14.10
N ALA A 60 -9.94 19.51 -13.89
CA ALA A 60 -10.87 18.38 -13.83
C ALA A 60 -11.62 18.29 -12.50
N VAL A 61 -11.16 18.99 -11.45
CA VAL A 61 -11.74 18.94 -10.11
C VAL A 61 -13.22 19.32 -10.11
N PRO A 62 -13.63 20.54 -10.52
CA PRO A 62 -15.03 20.94 -10.48
C PRO A 62 -15.90 20.19 -11.48
N MET A 63 -15.36 19.76 -12.62
CA MET A 63 -16.13 19.16 -13.71
C MET A 63 -16.38 17.65 -13.53
N ALA A 64 -15.43 16.92 -12.94
CA ALA A 64 -15.48 15.47 -12.89
C ALA A 64 -15.28 14.90 -11.48
N VAL A 65 -14.43 15.51 -10.66
CA VAL A 65 -14.02 14.93 -9.37
C VAL A 65 -15.01 15.29 -8.27
N THR A 66 -15.43 16.55 -8.15
CA THR A 66 -16.37 17.00 -7.12
C THR A 66 -17.66 16.18 -7.09
N PRO A 67 -18.39 15.97 -8.21
CA PRO A 67 -19.65 15.23 -8.18
C PRO A 67 -19.46 13.78 -7.72
N VAL A 68 -18.36 13.14 -8.13
CA VAL A 68 -18.05 11.75 -7.79
C VAL A 68 -17.65 11.62 -6.32
N VAL A 69 -16.80 12.52 -5.82
CA VAL A 69 -16.36 12.52 -4.42
C VAL A 69 -17.51 12.84 -3.48
N THR A 70 -18.41 13.77 -3.82
CA THR A 70 -19.62 14.05 -3.03
C THR A 70 -20.50 12.80 -2.93
N ALA A 71 -20.83 12.17 -4.06
CA ALA A 71 -21.62 10.94 -4.07
C ALA A 71 -20.93 9.78 -3.31
N MET A 72 -19.59 9.73 -3.36
CA MET A 72 -18.80 8.73 -2.65
C MET A 72 -18.79 8.99 -1.14
N ALA A 73 -18.65 10.23 -0.70
CA ALA A 73 -18.65 10.63 0.72
C ALA A 73 -20.00 10.35 1.38
N GLU A 74 -21.11 10.55 0.65
CA GLU A 74 -22.45 10.19 1.12
C GLU A 74 -22.62 8.66 1.26
N ARG A 75 -22.08 7.89 0.30
CA ARG A 75 -22.20 6.43 0.28
C ARG A 75 -21.25 5.72 1.24
N TYR A 76 -20.11 6.34 1.52
CA TYR A 76 -19.01 5.79 2.34
C TYR A 76 -18.46 6.87 3.30
N PRO A 77 -19.19 7.15 4.39
CA PRO A 77 -18.82 8.23 5.33
C PRO A 77 -17.51 7.98 6.08
N ASP A 78 -17.04 6.73 6.07
CA ASP A 78 -15.79 6.32 6.73
C ASP A 78 -14.54 6.58 5.84
N VAL A 79 -14.72 7.12 4.63
CA VAL A 79 -13.63 7.45 3.69
C VAL A 79 -13.33 8.94 3.71
N THR A 80 -12.07 9.29 3.95
CA THR A 80 -11.54 10.65 3.81
C THR A 80 -10.87 10.77 2.45
N VAL A 81 -11.21 11.80 1.67
CA VAL A 81 -10.59 12.05 0.35
C VAL A 81 -9.67 13.26 0.43
N GLU A 82 -8.40 13.08 0.05
CA GLU A 82 -7.42 14.15 -0.19
C GLU A 82 -7.18 14.28 -1.69
N ILE A 83 -7.36 15.50 -2.22
CA ILE A 83 -7.14 15.82 -3.63
C ILE A 83 -5.83 16.61 -3.76
N PHE A 84 -4.96 16.17 -4.65
CA PHE A 84 -3.68 16.78 -5.01
C PHE A 84 -3.66 17.20 -6.48
#